data_AF-A0A939CDV8-F1
#
_entry.id   AF-A0A939CDV8-F1
#
_cell.length_a   1.000
_cell.length_b   1.000
_cell.length_c   1.000
_cell.angle_alpha   90.00
_cell.angle_beta   90.00
_cell.angle_gamma   90.00
#
_symmetry.space_group_name_H-M   'P 1'
#
loop_
_entity.id
_entity.type
_entity.pdbx_description
1 polymer ?
#
loop_
_entity_poly.entity_id
_entity_poly.type
_entity_poly.pdbx_seq_one_letter_code
_entity_poly.pdbx_strand_id
1 'polypeptide(L)'
;EVPNMQDNLKAVIRVMQYIYDNIMYAELNTKSDYCQVCGYDGEIKIVEDDGKLVWECPNCGNRDQEKMNVARRTCGYIGTQFWNQGRTEEIRDRVLHL
;
A
#
# COMPACT_ATOMS: atom_id res chain seq x y z
N GLU A 1 -5.90 2.93 7.46
CA GLU A 1 -4.63 2.35 6.95
C GLU A 1 -3.49 2.86 7.81
N VAL A 2 -2.35 2.16 7.81
CA VAL A 2 -1.16 2.55 8.58
C VAL A 2 0.02 2.79 7.62
N PRO A 3 0.96 3.71 7.94
CA PRO A 3 2.21 3.84 7.19
C PRO A 3 3.09 2.59 7.34
N ASN A 4 4.29 2.61 6.76
CA ASN A 4 5.30 1.61 7.09
C ASN A 4 5.61 1.67 8.59
N MET A 5 5.32 0.58 9.31
CA MET A 5 5.51 0.47 10.76
C MET A 5 6.72 -0.39 11.16
N GLN A 6 7.56 -0.81 10.21
CA GLN A 6 8.71 -1.71 10.49
C GLN A 6 9.63 -1.15 11.60
N ASP A 7 9.84 0.17 11.61
CA ASP A 7 10.69 0.84 12.61
C ASP A 7 9.94 1.26 13.89
N ASN A 8 8.63 1.01 14.00
CA ASN A 8 7.81 1.41 15.14
C ASN A 8 6.94 0.25 15.68
N LEU A 9 7.59 -0.87 15.98
CA LEU A 9 6.94 -2.07 16.50
C LEU A 9 6.20 -1.85 17.83
N LYS A 10 6.66 -0.89 18.66
CA LYS A 10 5.99 -0.55 19.93
C LYS A 10 4.57 -0.02 19.71
N ALA A 11 4.39 0.85 18.71
CA ALA A 11 3.06 1.36 18.36
C ALA A 11 2.17 0.24 17.80
N VAL A 12 2.72 -0.64 16.93
CA VAL A 12 1.99 -1.80 16.40
C VAL A 12 1.48 -2.69 17.52
N ILE A 13 2.34 -3.06 18.47
CA ILE A 13 1.97 -3.91 19.61
C ILE A 13 0.86 -3.25 20.44
N ARG A 14 0.93 -1.95 20.68
CA ARG A 14 -0.09 -1.23 21.45
C ARG A 14 -1.45 -1.25 20.77
N VAL A 15 -1.49 -1.04 19.45
CA VAL A 15 -2.73 -1.11 18.66
C VAL A 15 -3.26 -2.55 18.62
N MET A 16 -2.39 -3.55 18.46
CA MET A 16 -2.78 -4.96 18.50
C MET A 16 -3.38 -5.37 19.84
N GLN A 17 -2.82 -4.91 20.96
CA GLN A 17 -3.38 -5.14 22.30
C GLN A 17 -4.78 -4.53 22.42
N TYR A 18 -4.97 -3.29 21.98
CA TYR A 18 -6.29 -2.67 21.99
C TYR A 18 -7.32 -3.44 21.14
N ILE A 19 -6.91 -3.90 19.94
CA ILE A 19 -7.75 -4.76 19.09
C ILE A 19 -8.12 -6.04 19.84
N TYR A 20 -7.14 -6.73 20.44
CA TYR A 20 -7.37 -7.98 21.17
C TYR A 20 -8.38 -7.83 22.31
N ASP A 21 -8.30 -6.74 23.07
CA ASP A 21 -9.15 -6.51 24.24
C ASP A 21 -10.58 -6.07 23.88
N ASN A 22 -10.80 -5.47 22.69
CA ASN A 22 -12.05 -4.76 22.38
C ASN A 22 -12.74 -5.19 21.08
N ILE A 23 -12.05 -5.86 20.16
CA ILE A 23 -12.54 -6.11 18.80
C ILE A 23 -12.33 -7.58 18.43
N MET A 24 -13.41 -8.26 18.07
CA MET A 24 -13.39 -9.70 17.72
C MET A 24 -12.49 -10.02 16.51
N TYR A 25 -12.47 -9.13 15.51
CA TYR A 25 -11.64 -9.29 14.31
C TYR A 25 -11.27 -7.92 13.75
N ALA A 26 -9.98 -7.65 13.66
CA ALA A 26 -9.45 -6.48 12.96
C ALA A 26 -8.05 -6.77 12.41
N GLU A 27 -7.62 -5.93 11.47
CA GLU A 27 -6.35 -6.05 10.78
C GLU A 27 -5.73 -4.68 10.52
N LEU A 28 -4.41 -4.64 10.37
CA LEU A 28 -3.68 -3.43 10.01
C LEU A 28 -3.26 -3.51 8.55
N ASN A 29 -3.69 -2.53 7.76
CA ASN A 29 -3.35 -2.43 6.35
C ASN A 29 -2.12 -1.54 6.18
N THR A 30 -0.96 -2.17 6.04
CA THR A 30 0.27 -1.52 5.55
C THR A 30 0.40 -1.74 4.05
N LYS A 31 1.01 -0.77 3.37
CA LYS A 31 1.36 -0.88 1.96
C LYS A 31 2.62 -1.73 1.84
N SER A 32 2.61 -2.69 0.91
CA SER A 32 3.70 -3.64 0.71
C SER A 32 3.95 -3.73 -0.79
N ASP A 33 4.97 -3.01 -1.27
CA ASP A 33 5.31 -2.99 -2.69
C ASP A 33 6.76 -3.37 -2.92
N TYR A 34 7.06 -3.78 -4.16
CA TYR A 34 8.40 -4.14 -4.56
C TYR A 34 8.62 -3.82 -6.05
N CYS A 35 9.75 -3.18 -6.35
CA CYS A 35 10.22 -2.94 -7.70
C CYS A 35 11.34 -3.93 -8.05
N GLN A 36 11.09 -4.83 -9.00
CA GLN A 36 12.06 -5.84 -9.42
C GLN A 36 13.23 -5.25 -10.22
N VAL A 37 13.10 -4.03 -10.74
CA VAL A 37 14.16 -3.37 -11.55
C VAL A 37 15.28 -2.83 -10.67
N CYS A 38 14.95 -2.19 -9.55
CA CYS A 38 15.95 -1.53 -8.69
C CYS A 38 16.00 -2.09 -7.25
N GLY A 39 15.13 -3.04 -6.91
CA GLY A 39 15.06 -3.64 -5.57
C GLY A 39 14.37 -2.78 -4.52
N TYR A 40 13.76 -1.66 -4.90
CA TYR A 40 13.03 -0.79 -3.96
C TYR A 40 11.81 -1.51 -3.37
N ASP A 41 11.69 -1.49 -2.05
CA ASP A 41 10.68 -2.20 -1.24
C ASP A 41 9.77 -1.25 -0.43
N GLY A 42 9.82 0.05 -0.74
CA GLY A 42 8.91 1.05 -0.17
C GLY A 42 7.63 1.24 -1.01
N GLU A 43 6.81 2.22 -0.63
CA GLU A 43 5.54 2.50 -1.31
C GLU A 43 5.76 3.00 -2.76
N ILE A 44 5.14 2.31 -3.73
CA ILE A 44 5.05 2.73 -5.12
C ILE A 44 4.00 3.83 -5.24
N LYS A 45 4.33 4.89 -5.98
CA LYS A 45 3.46 6.07 -6.10
C LYS A 45 2.51 5.94 -7.28
N ILE A 46 1.34 6.54 -7.14
CA ILE A 46 0.42 6.79 -8.24
C ILE A 46 0.67 8.22 -8.71
N VAL A 47 1.04 8.38 -9.99
CA VAL A 47 1.27 9.69 -10.62
C VAL A 47 0.29 9.89 -11.76
N GLU A 48 0.00 11.15 -12.08
CA GLU A 48 -0.84 11.51 -13.22
C GLU A 48 0.04 11.68 -14.46
N ASP A 49 -0.32 10.99 -15.53
CA ASP A 49 0.36 11.04 -16.83
C ASP A 49 -0.70 11.03 -17.94
N ASP A 50 -0.73 12.10 -18.74
CA ASP A 50 -1.69 12.29 -19.85
C ASP A 50 -3.16 12.02 -19.47
N GLY A 51 -3.59 12.53 -18.31
CA GLY A 51 -4.94 12.37 -17.78
C GLY A 51 -5.27 10.94 -17.28
N LYS A 52 -4.27 10.08 -17.12
CA LYS A 52 -4.40 8.73 -16.55
C LYS A 52 -3.55 8.59 -15.30
N LEU A 53 -4.02 7.79 -14.36
CA LEU A 53 -3.28 7.37 -13.18
C LEU A 53 -2.41 6.17 -13.51
N VAL A 54 -1.10 6.34 -13.31
CA VAL A 54 -0.09 5.31 -13.55
C VAL A 54 0.73 5.05 -12.29
N TRP A 55 1.13 3.80 -12.11
CA TRP A 55 1.98 3.39 -10.99
C TRP A 55 3.44 3.58 -11.38
N GLU A 56 4.20 4.29 -10.55
CA GLU A 56 5.59 4.63 -10.81
C GLU A 56 6.45 4.36 -9.57
N CYS A 57 7.56 3.64 -9.79
CA CYS A 57 8.57 3.48 -8.76
C CYS A 57 9.27 4.81 -8.48
N PRO A 58 9.23 5.34 -7.24
CA PRO A 58 9.83 6.63 -6.92
C PRO A 58 11.37 6.62 -6.94
N ASN A 59 11.99 5.43 -6.92
CA ASN A 59 13.44 5.27 -6.89
C ASN A 59 14.08 5.27 -8.29
N CYS A 60 13.46 4.59 -9.26
CA CYS A 60 14.04 4.43 -10.62
C CYS A 60 13.11 4.85 -11.77
N GLY A 61 11.88 5.27 -11.49
CA GLY A 61 10.89 5.63 -12.50
C GLY A 61 10.28 4.44 -13.25
N ASN A 62 10.48 3.20 -12.78
CA ASN A 62 9.87 2.02 -13.41
C ASN A 62 8.34 2.13 -13.40
N ARG A 63 7.73 2.01 -14.60
CA ARG A 63 6.28 1.94 -14.82
C ARG A 63 5.84 0.58 -15.39
N ASP A 64 6.79 -0.33 -15.62
CA ASP A 64 6.50 -1.68 -16.07
C ASP A 64 5.84 -2.48 -14.95
N GLN A 65 4.55 -2.80 -15.16
CA GLN A 65 3.71 -3.53 -14.23
C GLN A 65 4.12 -5.00 -14.08
N GLU A 66 4.79 -5.60 -15.08
CA GLU A 66 5.26 -6.99 -14.97
C GLU A 66 6.49 -7.10 -14.05
N LYS A 67 7.27 -6.02 -13.94
CA LYS A 67 8.47 -5.92 -13.09
C LYS A 67 8.21 -5.20 -11.77
N MET A 68 6.96 -5.21 -11.33
CA MET A 68 6.54 -4.51 -10.13
C MET A 68 5.44 -5.29 -9.42
N ASN A 69 5.51 -5.33 -8.09
CA ASN A 69 4.51 -5.92 -7.25
C ASN A 69 3.91 -4.82 -6.39
N VAL A 70 2.64 -4.52 -6.60
CA VAL A 70 1.87 -3.60 -5.75
C VAL A 70 0.82 -4.42 -5.01
N ALA A 71 0.95 -4.58 -3.70
CA ALA A 71 -0.02 -5.33 -2.90
C ALA A 71 -0.87 -4.38 -2.05
N ARG A 72 -2.19 -4.44 -2.22
CA ARG A 72 -3.13 -3.65 -1.40
C ARG A 72 -4.27 -4.52 -0.91
N ARG A 73 -4.75 -4.21 0.28
CA ARG A 73 -6.02 -4.72 0.80
C ARG A 73 -7.11 -3.69 0.60
N THR A 74 -7.95 -3.95 -0.39
CA THR A 74 -8.97 -2.98 -0.83
C THR A 74 -10.34 -3.30 -0.24
N CYS A 75 -10.73 -4.58 -0.22
CA CYS A 75 -12.03 -5.08 0.24
C CYS A 75 -11.89 -6.33 1.14
N GLY A 76 -10.88 -6.36 2.01
CA GLY A 76 -10.69 -7.45 2.98
C GLY A 76 -9.74 -8.57 2.54
N TYR A 77 -9.35 -8.64 1.27
CA TYR A 77 -8.28 -9.54 0.78
C TYR A 77 -7.14 -8.75 0.14
N ILE A 78 -5.92 -9.31 0.21
CA ILE A 78 -4.76 -8.75 -0.48
C ILE A 78 -4.86 -9.10 -1.96
N GLY A 79 -4.88 -8.07 -2.80
CA GLY A 79 -4.76 -8.20 -4.25
C GLY A 79 -3.43 -7.63 -4.73
N THR A 80 -2.87 -8.26 -5.76
CA THR A 80 -1.66 -7.80 -6.48
C THR A 80 -1.94 -7.39 -7.91
N GLN A 81 -3.20 -7.50 -8.34
CA GLN A 81 -3.64 -7.06 -9.66
C GLN A 81 -3.80 -5.54 -9.66
N PHE A 82 -3.39 -4.92 -10.76
CA PHE A 82 -3.61 -3.50 -10.95
C PHE A 82 -5.10 -3.20 -11.10
N TRP A 83 -5.53 -2.14 -10.42
CA TRP A 83 -6.91 -1.71 -10.39
C TRP A 83 -7.26 -0.85 -11.62
N ASN A 84 -8.55 -0.76 -11.93
CA ASN A 84 -9.04 0.20 -12.93
C ASN A 84 -8.81 1.65 -12.46
N GLN A 85 -9.02 2.62 -13.34
CA GLN A 85 -8.72 4.04 -13.06
C GLN A 85 -9.48 4.58 -11.84
N GLY A 86 -10.79 4.33 -11.74
CA GLY A 86 -11.60 4.82 -10.61
C GLY A 86 -11.19 4.21 -9.26
N ARG A 87 -10.81 2.92 -9.24
CA ARG A 87 -10.30 2.30 -8.01
C ARG A 87 -8.86 2.71 -7.70
N THR A 88 -8.06 3.01 -8.72
CA THR A 88 -6.72 3.60 -8.54
C THR A 88 -6.82 5.00 -7.93
N GLU A 89 -7.79 5.80 -8.36
CA GLU A 89 -8.10 7.10 -7.76
C GLU A 89 -8.53 6.96 -6.31
N GLU A 90 -9.47 6.04 -6.01
CA GLU A 90 -9.86 5.76 -4.62
C GLU A 90 -8.65 5.39 -3.76
N ILE A 91 -7.75 4.54 -4.26
CA ILE A 91 -6.53 4.11 -3.54
C ILE A 91 -5.58 5.30 -3.31
N ARG A 92 -5.40 6.17 -4.31
CA ARG A 92 -4.57 7.38 -4.20
C ARG A 92 -5.07 8.31 -3.09
N ASP A 93 -6.39 8.46 -2.99
CA ASP A 93 -7.01 9.41 -2.07
C ASP A 93 -7.21 8.84 -0.65
N ARG A 94 -6.78 7.59 -0.39
CA ARG A 94 -6.83 6.99 0.95
C ARG A 94 -5.86 7.69 1.89
N VAL A 95 -6.36 8.03 3.07
CA VAL A 95 -5.56 8.64 4.14
C VAL A 95 -5.05 7.58 5.13
N LEU A 96 -3.86 7.83 5.66
CA LEU A 96 -3.29 7.06 6.75
C LEU A 96 -3.86 7.59 8.07
N HIS A 97 -4.33 6.69 8.94
CA HIS A 97 -5.07 7.06 10.16
C HIS A 97 -4.24 6.97 11.44
N LEU A 98 -3.00 6.50 11.35
CA LEU A 98 -2.06 6.26 12.43
C LEU A 98 -0.70 6.83 12.08
#